data_AF-A0A356DYP9-F1
#
_entry.id   AF-A0A356DYP9-F1
#
_cell.length_a   1.000
_cell.length_b   1.000
_cell.length_c   1.000
_cell.angle_alpha   90.00
_cell.angle_beta   90.00
_cell.angle_gamma   90.00
#
_symmetry.space_group_name_H-M   'P 1'
#
loop_
_entity.id
_entity.type
_entity.pdbx_description
1 polymer ?
#
loop_
_entity_poly.entity_id
_entity_poly.type
_entity_poly.pdbx_seq_one_letter_code
_entity_poly.pdbx_strand_id
1 'polypeptide(L)'
;MTTFTSNPTNEIAPLLRGLTFDGQKGLFVHQTTGRQPSLLLPSLKEGSSVEETASLWKRLLSAYTEERRLYPAVVAIEGLDLQYGLGTNYDEAARAEGVSALPTLPPSQSRADVVRDKIALVTGGAQGFGEGMVRSLVEMGAFVYIADMNGEGAKKLADELNYEACITVAKPITVNVTDEASV
;
A
#
# COMPACT_ATOMS: atom_id res chain seq x y z
N MET A 1 -19.80 6.93 -15.49
CA MET A 1 -19.22 5.60 -15.29
C MET A 1 -17.72 5.79 -15.36
N THR A 2 -16.98 5.35 -14.34
CA THR A 2 -15.52 5.55 -14.29
C THR A 2 -14.87 4.47 -15.13
N THR A 3 -13.97 4.84 -16.04
CA THR A 3 -13.32 3.89 -16.95
C THR A 3 -11.82 3.97 -16.82
N PHE A 4 -11.12 2.85 -17.04
CA PHE A 4 -9.66 2.83 -17.07
C PHE A 4 -9.13 3.72 -18.21
N THR A 5 -8.07 4.46 -17.90
CA THR A 5 -7.34 5.28 -18.87
C THR A 5 -6.27 4.44 -19.59
N SER A 6 -5.46 5.09 -20.42
CA SER A 6 -4.32 4.49 -21.10
C SER A 6 -3.13 4.18 -20.17
N ASN A 7 -3.18 4.61 -18.90
CA ASN A 7 -2.13 4.32 -17.90
C ASN A 7 -2.66 3.43 -16.77
N PRO A 8 -2.82 2.11 -17.02
CA PRO A 8 -3.40 1.19 -16.05
C PRO A 8 -2.54 1.05 -14.78
N THR A 9 -1.22 1.29 -14.87
CA THR A 9 -0.30 1.14 -13.73
C THR A 9 -0.70 1.98 -12.51
N ASN A 10 -1.14 3.23 -12.76
CA ASN A 10 -1.56 4.16 -11.71
C ASN A 10 -2.95 3.86 -11.15
N GLU A 11 -3.75 3.06 -11.86
CA GLU A 11 -5.15 2.77 -11.53
C GLU A 11 -5.31 1.41 -10.85
N ILE A 12 -4.47 0.43 -11.22
CA ILE A 12 -4.52 -0.94 -10.68
C ILE A 12 -4.13 -0.97 -9.21
N ALA A 13 -3.04 -0.31 -8.80
CA ALA A 13 -2.56 -0.41 -7.42
C ALA A 13 -3.56 0.14 -6.39
N PRO A 14 -4.18 1.34 -6.58
CA PRO A 14 -5.25 1.82 -5.71
C PRO A 14 -6.47 0.90 -5.70
N LEU A 15 -6.86 0.35 -6.86
CA LEU A 15 -7.97 -0.59 -6.96
C LEU A 15 -7.69 -1.86 -6.13
N LEU A 16 -6.54 -2.51 -6.34
CA LEU A 16 -6.12 -3.68 -5.57
C LEU A 16 -6.10 -3.40 -4.06
N ARG A 17 -5.58 -2.23 -3.66
CA ARG A 17 -5.59 -1.83 -2.25
C ARG A 17 -7.02 -1.74 -1.71
N GLY A 18 -7.93 -1.12 -2.45
CA GLY A 18 -9.35 -1.03 -2.08
C GLY A 18 -10.03 -2.40 -1.97
N LEU A 19 -9.67 -3.35 -2.84
CA LEU A 19 -10.20 -4.72 -2.80
C LEU A 19 -9.78 -5.51 -1.55
N THR A 20 -8.66 -5.13 -0.92
CA THR A 20 -8.15 -5.76 0.31
C THR A 20 -8.69 -5.11 1.60
N PHE A 21 -9.59 -4.14 1.51
CA PHE A 21 -10.10 -3.42 2.68
C PHE A 21 -10.95 -4.32 3.59
N ASP A 22 -10.54 -4.46 4.85
CA ASP A 22 -11.17 -5.33 5.85
C ASP A 22 -12.25 -4.63 6.70
N GLY A 23 -12.57 -3.37 6.39
CA GLY A 23 -13.44 -2.51 7.20
C GLY A 23 -12.68 -1.50 8.07
N GLN A 24 -11.37 -1.68 8.25
CA GLN A 24 -10.49 -0.77 9.01
C GLN A 24 -9.27 -0.33 8.21
N LYS A 25 -8.65 -1.22 7.43
CA LYS A 25 -7.45 -0.97 6.63
C LYS A 25 -7.39 -1.86 5.38
N GLY A 26 -6.60 -1.41 4.41
CA GLY A 26 -6.23 -2.23 3.24
C GLY A 26 -4.76 -2.62 3.33
N LEU A 27 -4.40 -3.73 2.66
CA LEU A 27 -3.03 -4.20 2.56
C LEU A 27 -2.17 -3.23 1.74
N PHE A 28 -0.88 -3.20 2.04
CA PHE A 28 0.12 -2.59 1.18
C PHE A 28 0.10 -3.29 -0.17
N VAL A 29 0.21 -2.49 -1.22
CA VAL A 29 0.34 -2.94 -2.60
C VAL A 29 1.61 -2.32 -3.13
N HIS A 30 2.55 -3.14 -3.55
CA HIS A 30 3.82 -2.68 -4.10
C HIS A 30 4.06 -3.34 -5.45
N GLN A 31 4.41 -2.56 -6.47
CA GLN A 31 4.76 -3.13 -7.77
C GLN A 31 6.04 -3.96 -7.64
N THR A 32 6.04 -5.17 -8.19
CA THR A 32 7.18 -6.10 -8.15
C THR A 32 7.39 -6.70 -9.53
N THR A 33 8.50 -7.40 -9.73
CA THR A 33 8.83 -8.07 -10.99
C THR A 33 9.51 -9.41 -10.73
N GLY A 34 9.41 -10.32 -11.70
CA GLY A 34 10.10 -11.62 -11.65
C GLY A 34 9.61 -12.58 -10.57
N ARG A 35 8.42 -12.36 -10.00
CA ARG A 35 7.82 -13.25 -9.00
C ARG A 35 6.80 -14.17 -9.66
N GLN A 36 6.60 -15.36 -9.08
CA GLN A 36 5.56 -16.28 -9.52
C GLN A 36 4.20 -15.79 -9.01
N PRO A 37 3.22 -15.49 -9.88
CA PRO A 37 1.91 -15.03 -9.45
C PRO A 37 1.18 -16.09 -8.63
N SER A 38 0.62 -15.69 -7.48
CA SER A 38 -0.28 -16.54 -6.71
C SER A 38 -1.73 -16.42 -7.19
N LEU A 39 -2.10 -15.23 -7.68
CA LEU A 39 -3.39 -14.94 -8.30
C LEU A 39 -3.17 -14.20 -9.62
N LEU A 40 -3.79 -14.70 -10.68
CA LEU A 40 -3.82 -14.05 -11.98
C LEU A 40 -5.21 -13.42 -12.18
N LEU A 41 -5.26 -12.11 -12.35
CA LEU A 41 -6.49 -11.37 -12.61
C LEU A 41 -6.67 -11.14 -14.12
N PRO A 42 -7.90 -11.18 -14.65
CA PRO A 42 -8.17 -10.96 -16.07
C PRO A 42 -7.70 -9.58 -16.56
N SER A 43 -7.28 -9.51 -17.83
CA SER A 43 -6.81 -8.28 -18.48
C SER A 43 -7.86 -7.16 -18.43
N LEU A 44 -7.37 -5.93 -18.33
CA LEU A 44 -8.14 -4.72 -18.55
C LEU A 44 -8.17 -4.39 -20.05
N LYS A 45 -9.25 -3.75 -20.50
CA LYS A 45 -9.26 -3.02 -21.79
C LYS A 45 -9.48 -1.55 -21.49
N GLU A 46 -8.78 -0.67 -22.19
CA GLU A 46 -9.04 0.77 -22.12
C GLU A 46 -10.54 1.04 -22.34
N GLY A 47 -11.12 1.95 -21.53
CA GLY A 47 -12.56 2.22 -21.57
C GLY A 47 -13.44 1.19 -20.86
N SER A 48 -12.89 0.10 -20.32
CA SER A 48 -13.65 -0.83 -19.46
C SER A 48 -14.09 -0.13 -18.18
N SER A 49 -15.26 -0.52 -17.68
CA SER A 49 -15.77 -0.05 -16.39
C SER A 49 -14.85 -0.46 -15.25
N VAL A 50 -14.47 0.52 -14.42
CA VAL A 50 -13.74 0.28 -13.17
C VAL A 50 -14.61 -0.50 -12.20
N GLU A 51 -15.91 -0.20 -12.13
CA GLU A 51 -16.82 -0.83 -11.18
C GLU A 51 -17.08 -2.32 -11.49
N GLU A 52 -17.24 -2.67 -12.76
CA GLU A 52 -17.43 -4.06 -13.20
C GLU A 52 -16.16 -4.88 -12.99
N THR A 53 -15.01 -4.29 -13.32
CA THR A 53 -13.70 -4.91 -13.10
C THR A 53 -13.45 -5.13 -11.61
N ALA A 54 -13.68 -4.11 -10.78
CA ALA A 54 -13.54 -4.20 -9.33
C ALA A 54 -14.41 -5.33 -8.77
N SER A 55 -15.65 -5.45 -9.23
CA SER A 55 -16.57 -6.49 -8.81
C SER A 55 -16.08 -7.89 -9.19
N LEU A 56 -15.58 -8.06 -10.42
CA LEU A 56 -14.98 -9.31 -10.88
C LEU A 56 -13.74 -9.70 -10.08
N TRP A 57 -12.80 -8.77 -9.93
CA TRP A 57 -11.55 -9.00 -9.21
C TRP A 57 -11.80 -9.25 -7.72
N LYS A 58 -12.77 -8.56 -7.11
CA LYS A 58 -13.20 -8.83 -5.74
C LYS A 58 -13.66 -10.28 -5.58
N ARG A 59 -14.50 -10.77 -6.50
CA ARG A 59 -14.98 -12.16 -6.46
C ARG A 59 -13.83 -13.16 -6.56
N LEU A 60 -12.86 -12.92 -7.44
CA LEU A 60 -11.69 -13.79 -7.60
C LEU A 60 -10.79 -13.78 -6.36
N LEU A 61 -10.55 -12.60 -5.79
CA LEU A 61 -9.79 -12.45 -4.55
C LEU A 61 -10.49 -13.14 -3.37
N SER A 62 -11.81 -12.95 -3.23
CA SER A 62 -12.61 -13.60 -2.19
C SER A 62 -12.54 -15.12 -2.33
N ALA A 63 -12.75 -15.67 -3.53
CA ALA A 63 -12.66 -17.11 -3.77
C ALA A 63 -11.26 -17.66 -3.40
N TYR A 64 -10.19 -16.95 -3.77
CA TYR A 64 -8.83 -17.32 -3.37
C TYR A 64 -8.68 -17.35 -1.84
N THR A 65 -9.12 -16.29 -1.16
CA THR A 65 -8.98 -16.20 0.31
C THR A 65 -9.83 -17.22 1.05
N GLU A 66 -11.00 -17.59 0.54
CA GLU A 66 -11.88 -18.61 1.13
C GLU A 66 -11.29 -20.01 0.99
N GLU A 67 -10.75 -20.34 -0.19
CA GLU A 67 -10.12 -21.63 -0.46
C GLU A 67 -8.82 -21.81 0.33
N ARG A 68 -7.94 -20.79 0.30
CA ARG A 68 -6.57 -20.89 0.82
C ARG A 68 -6.41 -20.39 2.25
N ARG A 69 -7.41 -19.67 2.79
CA ARG A 69 -7.36 -19.00 4.10
C ARG A 69 -6.18 -18.03 4.26
N LEU A 70 -5.67 -17.52 3.15
CA LEU A 70 -4.52 -16.61 3.05
C LEU A 70 -4.78 -15.62 1.92
N TYR A 71 -4.18 -14.43 2.00
CA TYR A 71 -4.12 -13.52 0.86
C TYR A 71 -3.10 -14.00 -0.17
N PRO A 72 -3.28 -13.70 -1.47
CA PRO A 72 -2.26 -13.97 -2.47
C PRO A 72 -1.03 -13.09 -2.21
N ALA A 73 0.17 -13.68 -2.19
CA ALA A 73 1.40 -12.93 -2.00
C ALA A 73 1.70 -12.03 -3.21
N VAL A 74 1.40 -12.54 -4.41
CA VAL A 74 1.61 -11.86 -5.69
C VAL A 74 0.34 -11.90 -6.51
N VAL A 75 -0.10 -10.73 -6.97
CA VAL A 75 -1.20 -10.57 -7.93
C VAL A 75 -0.62 -10.08 -9.26
N ALA A 76 -0.87 -10.80 -10.34
CA ALA A 76 -0.49 -10.40 -11.70
C ALA A 76 -1.73 -10.10 -12.55
N ILE A 77 -1.57 -9.27 -13.57
CA ILE A 77 -2.64 -8.95 -14.52
C ILE A 77 -2.37 -9.68 -15.84
N GLU A 78 -3.31 -10.50 -16.28
CA GLU A 78 -3.22 -11.21 -17.55
C GLU A 78 -2.99 -10.23 -18.71
N GLY A 79 -2.06 -10.57 -19.60
CA GLY A 79 -1.74 -9.75 -20.76
C GLY A 79 -0.91 -8.49 -20.48
N LEU A 80 -0.58 -8.19 -19.22
CA LEU A 80 0.28 -7.08 -18.83
C LEU A 80 1.53 -7.59 -18.09
N ASP A 81 2.68 -6.95 -18.32
CA ASP A 81 3.90 -7.20 -17.53
C ASP A 81 3.86 -6.43 -16.20
N LEU A 82 2.76 -6.62 -15.45
CA LEU A 82 2.50 -5.97 -14.19
C LEU A 82 2.21 -7.01 -13.10
N GLN A 83 2.98 -6.93 -12.02
CA GLN A 83 2.80 -7.73 -10.83
C GLN A 83 2.84 -6.84 -9.59
N TYR A 84 2.05 -7.22 -8.59
CA TYR A 84 1.92 -6.50 -7.34
C TYR A 84 2.06 -7.46 -6.18
N GLY A 85 2.98 -7.18 -5.28
CA GLY A 85 3.06 -7.84 -3.99
C GLY A 85 2.07 -7.23 -3.01
N LEU A 86 1.42 -8.08 -2.23
CA LEU A 86 0.56 -7.67 -1.12
C LEU A 86 1.29 -7.86 0.21
N GLY A 87 0.95 -7.06 1.22
CA GLY A 87 1.56 -7.18 2.54
C GLY A 87 0.85 -6.38 3.62
N THR A 88 1.09 -6.73 4.88
CA THR A 88 0.63 -5.93 6.04
C THR A 88 1.50 -4.71 6.27
N ASN A 89 2.74 -4.74 5.78
CA ASN A 89 3.72 -3.67 5.82
C ASN A 89 4.41 -3.53 4.45
N TYR A 90 5.25 -2.51 4.33
CA TYR A 90 5.97 -2.20 3.10
C TYR A 90 6.89 -3.35 2.65
N ASP A 91 7.64 -3.96 3.57
CA ASP A 91 8.63 -4.98 3.23
C ASP A 91 7.98 -6.29 2.75
N GLU A 92 6.86 -6.71 3.35
CA GLU A 92 6.08 -7.86 2.86
C GLU A 92 5.60 -7.65 1.43
N ALA A 93 5.01 -6.49 1.15
CA ALA A 93 4.53 -6.16 -0.19
C ALA A 93 5.68 -6.04 -1.21
N ALA A 94 6.81 -5.46 -0.82
CA ALA A 94 7.97 -5.32 -1.69
C ALA A 94 8.65 -6.67 -2.01
N ARG A 95 8.77 -7.55 -1.00
CA ARG A 95 9.34 -8.89 -1.17
C ARG A 95 8.39 -9.82 -1.92
N ALA A 96 7.08 -9.64 -1.73
CA ALA A 96 6.01 -10.40 -2.38
C ALA A 96 6.12 -11.93 -2.12
N GLU A 97 6.46 -12.27 -0.87
CA GLU A 97 6.75 -13.65 -0.44
C GLU A 97 5.68 -14.22 0.51
N GLY A 98 4.75 -13.39 0.96
CA GLY A 98 3.66 -13.79 1.86
C GLY A 98 2.99 -12.57 2.48
N VAL A 99 1.76 -12.77 2.96
CA VAL A 99 0.99 -11.76 3.69
C VAL A 99 0.74 -12.28 5.08
N SER A 100 1.20 -11.56 6.11
CA SER A 100 1.03 -12.01 7.50
C SER A 100 -0.40 -11.90 8.03
N ALA A 101 -1.26 -11.12 7.36
CA ALA A 101 -2.68 -11.04 7.70
C ALA A 101 -3.44 -12.30 7.29
N LEU A 102 -4.33 -12.75 8.17
CA LEU A 102 -5.28 -13.82 7.89
C LEU A 102 -6.64 -13.23 7.53
N PRO A 103 -7.22 -13.54 6.35
CA PRO A 103 -8.55 -13.05 5.97
C PRO A 103 -9.67 -13.45 6.95
N THR A 104 -9.44 -14.50 7.74
CA THR A 104 -10.41 -15.03 8.70
C THR A 104 -10.38 -14.33 10.07
N LEU A 105 -9.35 -13.51 10.34
CA LEU A 105 -9.26 -12.78 11.59
C LEU A 105 -9.99 -11.43 11.47
N PRO A 106 -10.85 -11.06 12.44
CA PRO A 106 -11.49 -9.76 12.42
C PRO A 106 -10.45 -8.64 12.64
N PRO A 107 -10.70 -7.44 12.11
CA PRO A 107 -9.82 -6.31 12.37
C PRO A 107 -9.86 -5.89 13.84
N SER A 108 -8.74 -5.40 14.37
CA SER A 108 -8.71 -4.81 15.71
C SER A 108 -9.49 -3.50 15.75
N GLN A 109 -10.26 -3.31 16.81
CA GLN A 109 -10.99 -2.06 17.10
C GLN A 109 -10.44 -1.37 18.37
N SER A 110 -9.27 -1.79 18.86
CA SER A 110 -8.62 -1.15 19.99
C SER A 110 -8.22 0.29 19.64
N ARG A 111 -8.36 1.21 20.60
CA ARG A 111 -7.88 2.60 20.44
C ARG A 111 -6.38 2.68 20.16
N ALA A 112 -5.60 1.70 20.65
CA ALA A 112 -4.16 1.64 20.41
C ALA A 112 -3.81 1.26 18.95
N ASP A 113 -4.75 0.65 18.21
CA ASP A 113 -4.50 0.14 16.85
C ASP A 113 -5.09 1.04 15.76
N VAL A 114 -5.58 2.23 16.11
CA VAL A 114 -6.27 3.15 15.19
C VAL A 114 -5.43 3.46 13.94
N VAL A 115 -4.09 3.50 14.08
CA VAL A 115 -3.14 3.77 12.99
C VAL A 115 -2.22 2.59 12.67
N ARG A 116 -2.31 1.47 13.40
CA ARG A 116 -1.44 0.30 13.18
C ARG A 116 -1.66 -0.29 11.79
N ASP A 117 -0.56 -0.52 11.07
CA ASP A 117 -0.50 -1.01 9.69
C ASP A 117 -1.24 -0.10 8.68
N LYS A 118 -1.51 1.15 9.05
CA LYS A 118 -2.02 2.17 8.13
C LYS A 118 -0.88 2.96 7.52
N ILE A 119 -1.17 3.59 6.39
CA ILE A 119 -0.26 4.50 5.70
C ILE A 119 -0.69 5.92 6.05
N ALA A 120 0.24 6.70 6.60
CA ALA A 120 0.08 8.13 6.85
C ALA A 120 1.04 8.93 5.97
N LEU A 121 0.68 10.18 5.69
CA LEU A 121 1.54 11.16 5.04
C LEU A 121 1.56 12.42 5.89
N VAL A 122 2.76 12.89 6.22
CA VAL A 122 2.96 14.07 7.07
C VAL A 122 3.73 15.10 6.27
N THR A 123 3.08 16.23 5.97
CA THR A 123 3.74 17.41 5.38
C THR A 123 4.49 18.19 6.46
N GLY A 124 5.65 18.78 6.11
CA GLY A 124 6.53 19.40 7.10
C GLY A 124 7.14 18.40 8.09
N GLY A 125 7.19 17.12 7.69
CA GLY A 125 7.54 16.01 8.57
C GLY A 125 9.01 15.89 8.92
N ALA A 126 9.90 16.69 8.31
CA ALA A 126 11.34 16.54 8.51
C ALA A 126 11.85 17.16 9.82
N GLN A 127 11.06 17.98 10.51
CA GLN A 127 11.50 18.71 11.70
C GLN A 127 10.36 19.17 12.62
N GLY A 128 10.71 19.58 13.85
CA GLY A 128 9.80 20.24 14.78
C GLY A 128 8.58 19.39 15.15
N PHE A 129 7.39 19.98 15.08
CA PHE A 129 6.14 19.25 15.37
C PHE A 129 5.84 18.15 14.34
N GLY A 130 6.17 18.37 13.07
CA GLY A 130 5.95 17.36 12.02
C GLY A 130 6.78 16.10 12.26
N GLU A 131 8.07 16.27 12.61
CA GLU A 131 8.91 15.15 13.04
C GLU A 131 8.32 14.44 14.28
N GLY A 132 7.85 15.20 15.27
CA GLY A 132 7.19 14.62 16.44
C GLY A 132 5.98 13.75 16.06
N MET A 133 5.15 14.21 15.11
CA MET A 133 4.03 13.42 14.60
C MET A 133 4.50 12.15 13.86
N VAL A 134 5.53 12.26 13.01
CA VAL A 134 6.11 11.11 12.31
C VAL A 134 6.55 10.04 13.32
N ARG A 135 7.34 10.44 14.33
CA ARG A 135 7.84 9.52 15.36
C ARG A 135 6.71 8.85 16.13
N SER A 136 5.71 9.61 16.59
CA SER A 136 4.56 9.04 17.30
C SER A 136 3.71 8.11 16.42
N LEU A 137 3.51 8.43 15.14
CA LEU A 137 2.77 7.55 14.22
C LEU A 137 3.51 6.23 13.97
N VAL A 138 4.83 6.28 13.78
CA VAL A 138 5.68 5.09 13.64
C VAL A 138 5.65 4.24 14.92
N GLU A 139 5.76 4.86 16.09
CA GLU A 139 5.67 4.18 17.38
C GLU A 139 4.32 3.45 17.56
N MET A 140 3.23 4.03 17.05
CA MET A 140 1.90 3.40 17.01
C MET A 140 1.73 2.36 15.90
N GLY A 141 2.78 2.06 15.13
CA GLY A 141 2.81 1.02 14.09
C GLY A 141 2.27 1.46 12.73
N ALA A 142 2.16 2.77 12.47
CA ALA A 142 1.86 3.26 11.14
C ALA A 142 3.13 3.26 10.26
N PHE A 143 2.94 3.12 8.96
CA PHE A 143 3.94 3.51 7.98
C PHE A 143 3.77 4.98 7.63
N VAL A 144 4.86 5.74 7.55
CA VAL A 144 4.78 7.19 7.32
C VAL A 144 5.58 7.62 6.09
N TYR A 145 4.89 8.27 5.15
CA TYR A 145 5.54 9.11 4.16
C TYR A 145 5.86 10.48 4.77
N ILE A 146 7.14 10.83 4.80
CA ILE A 146 7.65 12.10 5.33
C ILE A 146 7.77 13.07 4.16
N ALA A 147 6.75 13.90 3.96
CA ALA A 147 6.70 14.88 2.88
C ALA A 147 7.26 16.23 3.36
N ASP A 148 8.35 16.69 2.78
CA ASP A 148 8.97 17.96 3.17
C ASP A 148 9.74 18.58 2.00
N MET A 149 9.89 19.90 2.01
CA MET A 149 10.78 20.59 1.07
C MET A 149 12.25 20.30 1.43
N ASN A 150 12.53 20.09 2.72
CA ASN A 150 13.81 19.58 3.20
C ASN A 150 13.91 18.06 2.99
N GLY A 151 14.15 17.66 1.74
CA GLY A 151 14.28 16.24 1.35
C GLY A 151 15.40 15.49 2.08
N GLU A 152 16.51 16.16 2.39
CA GLU A 152 17.62 15.56 3.16
C GLU A 152 17.23 15.27 4.60
N GLY A 153 16.54 16.21 5.26
CA GLY A 153 16.00 16.02 6.61
C GLY A 153 14.99 14.88 6.65
N ALA A 154 14.05 14.85 5.69
CA ALA A 154 13.08 13.77 5.57
C ALA A 154 13.76 12.41 5.38
N LYS A 155 14.79 12.34 4.52
CA LYS A 155 15.56 11.11 4.29
C LYS A 155 16.28 10.66 5.55
N LYS A 156 16.97 11.58 6.23
CA LYS A 156 17.71 11.28 7.46
C LYS A 156 16.78 10.70 8.53
N LEU A 157 15.62 11.32 8.75
CA LEU A 157 14.63 10.86 9.71
C LEU A 157 14.06 9.48 9.33
N ALA A 158 13.74 9.26 8.05
CA ALA A 158 13.28 7.95 7.58
C ALA A 158 14.33 6.86 7.81
N ASP A 159 15.60 7.12 7.49
CA ASP A 159 16.70 6.17 7.67
C ASP A 159 16.92 5.82 9.15
N GLU A 160 16.86 6.82 10.04
CA GLU A 160 16.93 6.62 11.49
C GLU A 160 15.81 5.71 12.00
N LEU A 161 14.55 6.02 11.66
CA LEU A 161 13.39 5.25 12.08
C LEU A 161 13.41 3.82 11.54
N ASN A 162 13.82 3.63 10.27
CA ASN A 162 13.94 2.32 9.66
C ASN A 162 15.05 1.49 10.31
N TYR A 163 16.18 2.12 10.67
CA TYR A 163 17.26 1.45 11.39
C TYR A 163 16.81 0.98 12.77
N GLU A 164 16.13 1.83 13.54
CA GLU A 164 15.60 1.49 14.87
C GLU A 164 14.55 0.38 14.80
N ALA A 165 13.65 0.43 13.81
CA ALA A 165 12.59 -0.57 13.63
C ALA A 165 13.07 -1.89 13.01
N CYS A 166 14.27 -1.92 12.40
CA CYS A 166 14.81 -3.06 11.64
C CYS A 166 13.95 -3.49 10.43
N ILE A 167 12.99 -2.67 10.02
CA ILE A 167 12.09 -2.85 8.87
C ILE A 167 11.76 -1.47 8.27
N THR A 168 11.22 -1.43 7.06
CA THR A 168 10.80 -0.16 6.44
C THR A 168 9.48 0.33 7.06
N VAL A 169 9.56 1.34 7.92
CA VAL A 169 8.42 2.04 8.56
C VAL A 169 8.21 3.45 8.02
N ALA A 170 9.19 4.02 7.33
CA ALA A 170 9.08 5.36 6.76
C ALA A 170 9.78 5.50 5.40
N LYS A 171 9.25 6.40 4.57
CA LYS A 171 9.87 6.81 3.29
C LYS A 171 9.82 8.33 3.13
N PRO A 172 10.90 8.97 2.65
CA PRO A 172 10.89 10.41 2.38
C PRO A 172 10.23 10.72 1.03
N ILE A 173 9.57 11.87 0.95
CA ILE A 173 9.10 12.48 -0.30
C ILE A 173 9.49 13.96 -0.28
N THR A 174 10.22 14.42 -1.30
CA THR A 174 10.51 15.85 -1.44
C THR A 174 9.31 16.54 -2.08
N VAL A 175 8.68 17.46 -1.35
CA VAL A 175 7.46 18.16 -1.77
C VAL A 175 7.56 19.64 -1.43
N ASN A 176 7.24 20.50 -2.40
CA ASN A 176 6.90 21.89 -2.16
C ASN A 176 5.38 22.07 -2.25
N VAL A 177 4.70 22.23 -1.11
CA VAL A 177 3.24 22.39 -1.07
C VAL A 177 2.72 23.69 -1.71
N THR A 178 3.61 24.61 -2.10
CA THR A 178 3.25 25.84 -2.83
C THR A 178 3.33 25.70 -4.34
N ASP A 179 3.82 24.57 -4.85
CA ASP A 179 3.90 24.25 -6.27
C ASP A 179 2.97 23.08 -6.60
N GLU A 180 1.92 23.33 -7.38
CA GLU A 180 0.93 22.32 -7.74
C GLU A 180 1.53 21.15 -8.53
N ALA A 181 2.59 21.38 -9.32
CA ALA A 181 3.27 20.30 -10.03
C ALA A 181 4.10 19.40 -9.09
N SER A 182 4.37 19.86 -7.87
CA SER A 182 5.12 19.13 -6.85
C SER A 182 4.24 18.28 -5.92
N VAL A 183 2.91 18.35 -6.02
CA VAL A 183 1.94 17.72 -5.09
C VAL A 183 1.12 16.62 -5.76
#